data_AF-A0A848U176-F1
#
_entry.id   AF-A0A848U176-F1
#
_cell.length_a   1.000
_cell.length_b   1.000
_cell.length_c   1.000
_cell.angle_alpha   90.00
_cell.angle_beta   90.00
_cell.angle_gamma   90.00
#
_symmetry.space_group_name_H-M   'P 1'
#
loop_
_entity.id
_entity.type
_entity.pdbx_description
1 polymer ?
#
loop_
_entity_poly.entity_id
_entity_poly.type
_entity_poly.pdbx_seq_one_letter_code
_entity_poly.pdbx_strand_id
1 'polypeptide(L)'
;MQEDRETRFDKFVQNRIKEEGLEKPSVNFTKSVISKIETQKIQSKALEYKPLIPKNVWYIAATAVVAILSYVIYGNETIEFNWLLGNKMQQITQLNLVERLPNLNISNIYVYAFIGLAFFVGVQVYLLKSHFDNLYYLD
;
A
#
# COMPACT_ATOMS: atom_id res chain seq x y z
N MET A 1 -52.59 20.82 -0.47
CA MET A 1 -53.16 19.48 -0.16
C MET A 1 -52.14 18.50 0.46
N GLN A 2 -50.84 18.54 0.15
CA GLN A 2 -49.85 17.63 0.76
C GLN A 2 -49.32 18.12 2.13
N GLU A 3 -49.09 19.43 2.28
CA GLU A 3 -48.65 20.09 3.53
C GLU A 3 -49.56 19.84 4.75
N ASP A 4 -50.88 19.82 4.53
CA ASP A 4 -51.86 19.53 5.59
C ASP A 4 -51.74 18.09 6.11
N ARG A 5 -51.27 17.15 5.27
CA ARG A 5 -51.14 15.74 5.69
C ARG A 5 -49.91 15.54 6.56
N GLU A 6 -48.79 16.16 6.22
CA GLU A 6 -47.56 16.12 7.02
C GLU A 6 -47.78 16.78 8.38
N THR A 7 -48.44 17.94 8.41
CA THR A 7 -48.74 18.66 9.64
C THR A 7 -49.68 17.87 10.57
N ARG A 8 -50.66 17.15 10.01
CA ARG A 8 -51.56 16.30 10.80
C ARG A 8 -50.88 15.04 11.33
N PHE A 9 -49.96 14.46 10.54
CA PHE A 9 -49.17 13.32 10.97
C PHE A 9 -48.19 13.71 12.08
N ASP A 10 -47.52 14.84 11.94
CA ASP A 10 -46.60 15.37 12.96
C ASP A 10 -47.31 15.67 14.28
N LYS A 11 -48.49 16.31 14.22
CA LYS A 11 -49.34 16.53 15.42
C LYS A 11 -49.82 15.23 16.06
N PHE A 12 -50.15 14.21 15.26
CA PHE A 12 -50.55 12.90 15.77
C PHE A 12 -49.39 12.20 16.48
N VAL A 13 -48.21 12.17 15.87
CA VAL A 13 -46.99 11.60 16.46
C VAL A 13 -46.62 12.33 17.75
N GLN A 14 -46.65 13.67 17.75
CA GLN A 14 -46.34 14.47 18.92
C GLN A 14 -47.33 14.21 20.08
N ASN A 15 -48.62 14.06 19.79
CA ASN A 15 -49.61 13.75 20.82
C ASN A 15 -49.41 12.36 21.42
N ARG A 16 -49.10 11.35 20.60
CA ARG A 16 -48.80 10.00 21.08
C ARG A 16 -47.55 9.95 21.97
N ILE A 17 -46.49 10.68 21.59
CA ILE A 17 -45.26 10.79 22.40
C ILE A 17 -45.52 11.51 23.73
N LYS A 18 -46.43 12.49 23.75
CA LYS A 18 -46.83 13.20 24.98
C LYS A 18 -47.69 12.34 25.91
N GLU A 19 -48.58 11.50 25.35
CA GLU A 19 -49.49 10.62 26.10
C GLU A 19 -48.76 9.42 26.73
N GLU A 20 -47.81 8.82 26.01
CA GLU A 20 -47.09 7.63 26.48
C GLU A 20 -45.90 7.96 27.40
N GLY A 21 -45.52 9.24 27.46
CA GLY A 21 -44.40 9.72 28.26
C GLY A 21 -43.05 9.30 27.67
N LEU A 22 -42.04 10.17 27.80
CA LEU A 22 -40.68 9.82 27.39
C LEU A 22 -40.15 8.74 28.34
N GLU A 23 -40.08 7.49 27.86
CA GLU A 23 -39.33 6.44 28.55
C GLU A 23 -37.91 6.92 28.77
N LYS A 24 -37.57 7.17 30.04
CA LYS A 24 -36.23 7.62 30.38
C LYS A 24 -35.30 6.43 30.22
N PRO A 25 -34.29 6.51 29.35
CA PRO A 25 -33.33 5.43 29.26
C PRO A 25 -32.69 5.21 30.62
N SER A 26 -32.31 3.96 30.91
CA SER A 26 -31.62 3.65 32.17
C SER A 26 -30.40 4.57 32.33
N VAL A 27 -30.05 4.91 33.57
CA VAL A 27 -28.92 5.81 33.90
C VAL A 27 -27.61 5.36 33.23
N ASN A 28 -27.48 4.06 32.94
CA ASN A 28 -26.30 3.44 32.33
C ASN A 28 -26.49 3.09 30.84
N PHE A 29 -27.55 3.56 30.17
CA PHE A 29 -27.83 3.22 28.77
C PHE A 29 -26.67 3.62 27.86
N THR A 30 -26.22 4.87 27.94
CA THR A 30 -25.10 5.38 27.14
C THR A 30 -23.82 4.60 27.41
N LYS A 31 -23.55 4.29 28.69
CA LYS A 31 -22.37 3.48 29.08
C LYS A 31 -22.44 2.06 28.51
N SER A 32 -23.61 1.46 28.50
CA SER A 32 -23.83 0.09 27.98
C SER A 32 -23.75 0.04 26.45
N VAL A 33 -24.25 1.07 25.78
CA VAL A 33 -24.17 1.21 24.32
C VAL A 33 -22.72 1.44 23.89
N ILE A 34 -22.01 2.38 24.51
CA ILE A 34 -20.59 2.63 24.23
C ILE A 34 -19.75 1.39 24.51
N SER A 35 -19.96 0.71 25.64
CA SER A 35 -19.24 -0.52 25.96
C SER A 35 -19.48 -1.64 24.93
N LYS A 36 -20.71 -1.79 24.42
CA LYS A 36 -21.02 -2.75 23.35
C LYS A 36 -20.39 -2.35 22.02
N ILE A 37 -20.38 -1.07 21.68
CA ILE A 37 -19.74 -0.55 20.47
C ILE A 37 -18.22 -0.75 20.55
N GLU A 38 -17.60 -0.42 21.67
CA GLU A 38 -16.15 -0.62 21.90
C GLU A 38 -15.78 -2.11 21.84
N THR A 39 -16.54 -2.99 22.50
CA THR A 39 -16.30 -4.44 22.42
C THR A 39 -16.51 -4.99 21.01
N GLN A 40 -17.47 -4.48 20.24
CA GLN A 40 -17.62 -4.82 18.82
C GLN A 40 -16.48 -4.25 17.95
N LYS A 41 -15.99 -3.04 18.25
CA LYS A 41 -14.85 -2.41 17.57
C LYS A 41 -13.54 -3.15 17.82
N ILE A 42 -13.38 -3.70 19.02
CA ILE A 42 -12.27 -4.58 19.41
C ILE A 42 -12.38 -5.95 18.71
N GLN A 43 -13.59 -6.48 18.54
CA GLN A 43 -13.84 -7.75 17.81
C GLN A 43 -13.78 -7.60 16.29
N SER A 44 -14.09 -6.42 15.74
CA SER A 44 -13.79 -6.06 14.35
C SER A 44 -12.29 -5.80 14.25
N LYS A 45 -11.52 -6.88 14.44
CA LYS A 45 -10.14 -7.09 14.00
C LYS A 45 -9.58 -5.78 13.45
N ALA A 46 -8.96 -5.01 14.35
CA ALA A 46 -8.19 -3.83 14.00
C ALA A 46 -7.50 -4.16 12.67
N LEU A 47 -7.75 -3.35 11.64
CA LEU A 47 -7.17 -3.53 10.33
C LEU A 47 -5.67 -3.45 10.52
N GLU A 48 -5.07 -4.59 10.85
CA GLU A 48 -3.69 -4.67 11.27
C GLU A 48 -2.91 -4.36 10.01
N TYR A 49 -2.34 -3.16 10.00
CA TYR A 49 -1.69 -2.60 8.82
C TYR A 49 -0.43 -3.41 8.57
N LYS A 50 -0.58 -4.47 7.79
CA LYS A 50 0.53 -5.28 7.35
C LYS A 50 1.27 -4.45 6.30
N PRO A 51 2.54 -4.08 6.54
CA PRO A 51 3.27 -3.26 5.59
C PRO A 51 3.26 -3.94 4.22
N LEU A 52 2.83 -3.22 3.17
CA LEU A 52 2.71 -3.73 1.80
C LEU A 52 4.00 -4.40 1.31
N ILE A 53 5.14 -3.92 1.79
CA ILE A 53 6.46 -4.49 1.50
C ILE A 53 7.17 -4.72 2.85
N PRO A 54 7.51 -5.98 3.20
CA PRO A 54 8.26 -6.25 4.41
C PRO A 54 9.66 -5.61 4.34
N LYS A 55 10.19 -5.16 5.49
CA LYS A 55 11.46 -4.41 5.58
C LYS A 55 12.64 -5.13 4.90
N ASN A 56 12.62 -6.46 4.89
CA ASN A 56 13.65 -7.29 4.26
C ASN A 56 13.74 -7.10 2.73
N VAL A 57 12.61 -6.85 2.08
CA VAL A 57 12.55 -6.66 0.62
C VAL A 57 13.17 -5.32 0.20
N TRP A 58 13.15 -4.32 1.08
CA TRP A 58 13.84 -3.05 0.85
C TRP A 58 15.36 -3.20 0.81
N TYR A 59 15.93 -4.05 1.68
CA TYR A 59 17.36 -4.37 1.62
C TYR A 59 17.73 -5.07 0.31
N ILE A 60 16.91 -6.04 -0.13
CA ILE A 60 17.12 -6.74 -1.41
C ILE A 60 17.07 -5.76 -2.58
N ALA A 61 16.08 -4.85 -2.60
CA ALA A 61 15.96 -3.84 -3.64
C ALA A 61 17.16 -2.88 -3.66
N ALA A 62 17.61 -2.42 -2.49
CA ALA A 62 18.78 -1.56 -2.39
C ALA A 62 20.05 -2.27 -2.90
N THR A 63 20.26 -3.53 -2.50
CA THR A 63 21.40 -4.33 -2.97
C THR A 63 21.34 -4.55 -4.48
N ALA A 64 20.16 -4.81 -5.05
CA ALA A 64 20.00 -4.98 -6.49
C ALA A 64 20.37 -3.70 -7.27
N VAL A 65 19.93 -2.54 -6.79
CA VAL A 65 20.29 -1.24 -7.39
C VAL A 65 21.80 -1.01 -7.31
N VAL A 66 22.42 -1.26 -6.16
CA VAL A 66 23.88 -1.12 -5.99
C VAL A 66 24.65 -2.08 -6.90
N ALA A 67 24.19 -3.32 -7.06
CA ALA A 67 24.81 -4.29 -7.96
C ALA A 67 24.75 -3.80 -9.42
N ILE A 68 23.60 -3.31 -9.87
CA ILE A 68 23.44 -2.75 -11.23
C ILE A 68 24.34 -1.53 -11.43
N LEU A 69 24.40 -0.63 -10.44
CA LEU A 69 25.30 0.53 -10.46
C LEU A 69 26.77 0.13 -10.57
N SER A 70 27.20 -0.83 -9.75
CA SER A 70 28.56 -1.34 -9.80
C SER A 70 28.89 -1.99 -11.14
N TYR A 71 27.95 -2.73 -11.73
CA TYR A 71 28.12 -3.30 -13.07
C TYR A 71 28.28 -2.22 -14.13
N VAL A 72 27.50 -1.14 -14.09
CA VAL A 72 27.60 -0.08 -15.10
C VAL A 72 28.90 0.73 -14.96
N ILE A 73 29.40 0.90 -13.73
CA ILE A 73 30.62 1.68 -13.47
C ILE A 73 31.89 0.85 -13.74
N TYR A 74 31.90 -0.44 -13.37
CA TYR A 74 33.09 -1.31 -13.44
C TYR A 74 33.03 -2.36 -14.55
N GLY A 75 31.86 -2.62 -15.14
CA GLY A 75 31.60 -3.71 -16.10
C GLY A 75 32.05 -3.42 -17.53
N ASN A 76 33.28 -2.95 -17.70
CA ASN A 76 33.99 -3.08 -18.98
C ASN A 76 34.65 -4.44 -19.15
N GLU A 77 34.68 -5.27 -18.09
CA GLU A 77 35.13 -6.65 -18.16
C GLU A 77 33.93 -7.58 -18.25
N THR A 78 33.94 -8.45 -19.27
CA THR A 78 32.96 -9.51 -19.48
C THR A 78 32.85 -10.37 -18.22
N ILE A 79 31.76 -10.17 -17.46
CA ILE A 79 31.50 -10.99 -16.28
C ILE A 79 31.06 -12.38 -16.74
N GLU A 80 32.01 -13.32 -16.79
CA GLU A 80 31.69 -14.73 -16.96
C GLU A 80 31.10 -15.28 -15.66
N PHE A 81 29.76 -15.42 -15.63
CA PHE A 81 29.03 -16.08 -14.53
C PHE A 81 29.19 -17.62 -14.56
N ASN A 82 30.40 -18.12 -14.73
CA ASN A 82 30.69 -19.55 -14.86
C ASN A 82 30.32 -20.37 -13.60
N TRP A 83 30.19 -19.74 -12.45
CA TRP A 83 29.81 -20.40 -11.19
C TRP A 83 28.29 -20.52 -10.97
N LEU A 84 27.49 -19.70 -11.65
CA LEU A 84 26.03 -19.65 -11.50
C LEU A 84 25.30 -20.47 -12.57
N LEU A 85 25.98 -20.78 -13.68
CA LEU A 85 25.49 -21.60 -14.80
C LEU A 85 25.77 -23.10 -14.64
N GLY A 86 25.65 -23.65 -13.43
CA GLY A 86 25.72 -25.10 -13.22
C GLY A 86 24.62 -25.85 -13.97
N ASN A 87 24.98 -26.47 -15.10
CA ASN A 87 24.30 -27.49 -15.92
C ASN A 87 22.81 -27.36 -16.29
N LYS A 88 22.05 -26.36 -15.82
CA LYS A 88 20.62 -26.19 -16.14
C LYS A 88 20.30 -25.04 -17.10
N MET A 89 21.27 -24.17 -17.38
CA MET A 89 21.06 -22.98 -18.22
C MET A 89 21.36 -23.18 -19.71
N GLN A 90 21.67 -24.40 -20.17
CA GLN A 90 21.85 -24.66 -21.61
C GLN A 90 20.55 -24.60 -22.43
N GLN A 91 19.38 -24.60 -21.78
CA GLN A 91 18.09 -24.47 -22.47
C GLN A 91 17.64 -23.01 -22.64
N ILE A 92 18.05 -22.10 -21.75
CA ILE A 92 17.68 -20.67 -21.86
C ILE A 92 18.52 -19.98 -22.94
N THR A 93 19.76 -20.44 -23.18
CA THR A 93 20.63 -19.92 -24.24
C THR A 93 20.13 -20.21 -25.67
N GLN A 94 19.19 -21.14 -25.85
CA GLN A 94 18.59 -21.45 -27.16
C GLN A 94 17.47 -20.48 -27.56
N LEU A 95 17.02 -19.63 -26.63
CA LEU A 95 16.13 -18.53 -26.95
C LEU A 95 16.97 -17.40 -27.53
N ASN A 96 17.16 -17.41 -28.85
CA ASN A 96 17.79 -16.35 -29.67
C ASN A 96 17.03 -15.01 -29.64
N LEU A 97 16.36 -14.69 -28.53
CA LEU A 97 15.72 -13.40 -28.27
C LEU A 97 16.77 -12.30 -28.14
N VAL A 98 17.94 -12.63 -27.58
CA VAL A 98 19.05 -11.68 -27.41
C VAL A 98 19.77 -11.41 -28.75
N GLU A 99 19.96 -12.43 -29.58
CA GLU A 99 20.62 -12.28 -30.90
C GLU A 99 19.77 -11.52 -31.93
N ARG A 100 18.45 -11.47 -31.73
CA ARG A 100 17.51 -10.71 -32.57
C ARG A 100 17.31 -9.27 -32.11
N LEU A 101 17.87 -8.87 -30.98
CA LEU A 101 17.90 -7.46 -30.62
C LEU A 101 18.89 -6.76 -31.55
N PRO A 102 18.49 -5.67 -32.24
CA PRO A 102 19.47 -4.84 -32.92
C PRO A 102 20.53 -4.42 -31.89
N ASN A 103 21.79 -4.36 -32.33
CA ASN A 103 22.90 -3.91 -31.48
C ASN A 103 22.68 -2.42 -31.17
N LEU A 104 21.90 -2.15 -30.12
CA LEU A 104 21.55 -0.81 -29.70
C LEU A 104 22.75 -0.25 -28.95
N ASN A 105 23.54 0.58 -29.65
CA ASN A 105 24.56 1.42 -29.01
C ASN A 105 23.86 2.52 -28.21
N ILE A 106 23.39 2.17 -27.02
CA ILE A 106 22.83 3.13 -26.07
C ILE A 106 23.99 3.98 -25.55
N SER A 107 23.90 5.29 -25.75
CA SER A 107 24.92 6.21 -25.21
C SER A 107 24.93 6.16 -23.68
N ASN A 108 26.12 6.18 -23.09
CA ASN A 108 26.33 6.13 -21.65
C ASN A 108 25.49 7.18 -20.89
N ILE A 109 25.24 8.33 -21.50
CA ILE A 109 24.39 9.39 -20.92
C ILE A 109 22.96 8.90 -20.62
N TYR A 110 22.37 8.08 -21.49
CA TYR A 110 21.03 7.53 -21.28
C TYR A 110 21.02 6.50 -20.17
N VAL A 111 22.08 5.69 -20.06
CA VAL A 111 22.24 4.71 -18.99
C VAL A 111 22.31 5.42 -17.63
N TYR A 112 23.16 6.45 -17.51
CA TYR A 112 23.27 7.24 -16.28
C TYR A 112 21.97 7.99 -15.94
N ALA A 113 21.28 8.52 -16.95
CA ALA A 113 20.00 9.19 -16.76
C ALA A 113 18.92 8.22 -16.25
N PHE A 114 18.84 7.02 -16.81
CA PHE A 114 17.85 6.01 -16.42
C PHE A 114 18.10 5.48 -15.01
N ILE A 115 19.37 5.28 -14.67
CA ILE A 115 19.82 4.96 -13.31
C ILE A 115 19.43 6.05 -12.33
N GLY A 116 19.74 7.31 -12.65
CA GLY A 116 19.39 8.45 -11.80
C GLY A 116 17.89 8.54 -11.59
N LEU A 117 17.10 8.35 -12.65
CA LEU A 117 15.65 8.32 -12.59
C LEU A 117 15.15 7.18 -11.68
N ALA A 118 15.66 5.96 -11.84
CA ALA A 118 15.30 4.82 -11.00
C ALA A 118 15.64 5.08 -9.52
N PHE A 119 16.79 5.69 -9.23
CA PHE A 119 17.18 6.09 -7.89
C PHE A 119 16.21 7.12 -7.31
N PHE A 120 15.90 8.20 -8.04
CA PHE A 120 14.98 9.23 -7.60
C PHE A 120 13.58 8.68 -7.34
N VAL A 121 13.06 7.82 -8.23
CA VAL A 121 11.77 7.14 -8.02
C VAL A 121 11.82 6.27 -6.77
N GLY A 122 12.90 5.52 -6.55
CA GLY A 122 13.09 4.72 -5.33
C GLY A 122 13.05 5.58 -4.06
N VAL A 123 13.75 6.71 -4.05
CA VAL A 123 13.75 7.67 -2.94
C VAL A 123 12.35 8.25 -2.72
N GLN A 124 11.65 8.65 -3.79
CA GLN A 124 10.29 9.17 -3.71
C GLN A 124 9.32 8.15 -3.10
N VAL A 125 9.39 6.89 -3.53
CA VAL A 125 8.56 5.80 -2.98
C VAL A 125 8.89 5.58 -1.50
N TYR A 126 10.17 5.62 -1.11
CA TYR A 126 10.58 5.49 0.28
C TYR A 126 10.06 6.63 1.16
N LEU A 127 10.18 7.88 0.71
CA LEU A 127 9.67 9.06 1.43
C LEU A 127 8.15 9.00 1.58
N LEU A 128 7.44 8.64 0.50
CA LEU A 128 5.99 8.52 0.52
C LEU A 128 5.54 7.43 1.49
N LYS A 129 6.23 6.27 1.48
CA LYS A 129 6.00 5.20 2.46
C LYS A 129 6.23 5.69 3.89
N SER A 130 7.32 6.41 4.16
CA SER A 130 7.61 6.94 5.50
C SER A 130 6.56 7.94 5.98
N HIS A 131 5.99 8.74 5.08
CA HIS A 131 4.94 9.70 5.42
C HIS A 131 3.62 9.00 5.78
N PHE A 132 3.22 7.99 5.00
CA PHE A 132 2.03 7.20 5.31
C PHE A 132 2.19 6.36 6.59
N ASP A 133 3.35 5.73 6.81
CA ASP A 133 3.61 4.94 8.02
C ASP A 133 3.49 5.80 9.31
N ASN A 134 3.87 7.08 9.27
CA ASN A 134 3.73 8.01 10.39
C ASN A 134 2.28 8.47 10.65
N LEU A 135 1.44 8.52 9.61
CA LEU A 135 0.03 8.92 9.76
C LEU A 135 -0.81 7.85 10.47
N TYR A 136 -0.45 6.57 10.30
CA TYR A 136 -1.16 5.44 10.90
C TYR A 136 -0.74 5.12 12.34
N TYR A 137 0.35 5.73 12.84
CA TYR A 137 0.82 5.51 14.21
C TYR A 137 0.16 6.44 15.25
N LEU A 138 -0.76 7.31 14.81
CA LEU A 138 -1.44 8.32 15.63
C LEU A 138 -2.92 8.01 15.93
N ASP A 139 -3.44 6.85 15.51
CA ASP A 139 -4.77 6.30 15.87
C ASP A 139 -4.63 4.97 16.65
#